data_AF-A0A2R5LI96-F1
#
_entry.id   AF-A0A2R5LI96-F1
#
_cell.length_a   1.000
_cell.length_b   1.000
_cell.length_c   1.000
_cell.angle_alpha   90.00
_cell.angle_beta   90.00
_cell.angle_gamma   90.00
#
_symmetry.space_group_name_H-M   'P 1'
#
loop_
_entity.id
_entity.type
_entity.pdbx_description
1 polymer ?
#
loop_
_entity_poly.entity_id
_entity_poly.type
_entity_poly.pdbx_seq_one_letter_code
_entity_poly.pdbx_strand_id
1 'polypeptide(L)'
;MENPNEDTEWNDVLRQKGILPPKEKTEKTFTEDEIVNIVESTVQEKLSGNEKQLEDLTLEELEELEDEEDERVLLEYRRKRMAEINAIAQKSKYGDVREISADDYVEQVNKAGDGIWVVLHLYKPGIPYCTLINQHLNLLAVKFKATKFLKSVSTTCIPNYPDKNVPTIFVY
;
A
#
# COMPACT_ATOMS: atom_id res chain seq x y z
N MET A 1 -25.03 -12.35 16.94
CA MET A 1 -24.62 -12.42 15.51
C MET A 1 -23.12 -12.42 15.52
N GLU A 2 -22.50 -13.56 15.22
CA GLU A 2 -21.04 -13.63 15.02
C GLU A 2 -20.65 -12.74 13.84
N ASN A 3 -19.53 -12.05 13.97
CA ASN A 3 -19.09 -11.09 12.99
C ASN A 3 -18.55 -11.86 11.77
N PRO A 4 -19.13 -11.70 10.56
CA PRO A 4 -18.71 -12.43 9.35
C PRO A 4 -17.27 -12.14 8.89
N ASN A 5 -16.60 -11.18 9.52
CA ASN A 5 -15.22 -10.79 9.26
C ASN A 5 -14.23 -11.23 10.35
N GLU A 6 -14.68 -11.90 11.41
CA GLU A 6 -13.77 -12.48 12.41
C GLU A 6 -12.99 -13.66 11.83
N ASP A 7 -11.70 -13.76 12.17
CA ASP A 7 -10.86 -14.91 11.85
C ASP A 7 -11.13 -16.02 12.85
N THR A 8 -12.08 -16.86 12.50
CA THR A 8 -12.35 -18.12 13.20
C THR A 8 -12.22 -19.26 12.20
N GLU A 9 -11.75 -20.41 12.65
CA GLU A 9 -11.66 -21.62 11.82
C GLU A 9 -13.02 -21.98 11.19
N TRP A 10 -14.11 -21.64 11.87
CA TRP A 10 -15.47 -21.83 11.38
C TRP A 10 -15.81 -20.93 10.18
N ASN A 11 -15.42 -19.66 10.22
CA ASN A 11 -15.65 -18.71 9.11
C ASN A 11 -14.85 -19.09 7.85
N ASP A 12 -13.65 -19.66 8.01
CA ASP A 12 -12.83 -20.12 6.88
C ASP A 12 -13.43 -21.34 6.19
N VAL A 13 -13.97 -22.29 6.95
CA VAL A 13 -14.73 -23.42 6.40
C VAL A 13 -15.96 -22.93 5.63
N LEU A 14 -16.66 -21.91 6.13
CA LEU A 14 -17.81 -21.32 5.43
C LEU A 14 -17.42 -20.62 4.12
N ARG A 15 -16.26 -19.95 4.06
CA ARG A 15 -15.72 -19.39 2.81
C ARG A 15 -15.31 -20.50 1.83
N GLN A 16 -14.67 -21.56 2.31
CA GLN A 16 -14.28 -22.71 1.49
C GLN A 16 -15.50 -23.43 0.89
N LYS A 17 -16.62 -23.49 1.63
CA LYS A 17 -17.90 -24.03 1.17
C LYS A 17 -18.72 -23.05 0.32
N GLY A 18 -18.23 -21.83 0.10
CA GLY A 18 -18.88 -20.81 -0.74
C GLY A 18 -20.11 -20.15 -0.09
N ILE A 19 -20.27 -20.28 1.23
CA ILE A 19 -21.39 -19.70 1.99
C ILE A 19 -21.10 -18.23 2.31
N LEU A 20 -19.84 -17.90 2.62
CA LEU A 20 -19.37 -16.52 2.80
C LEU A 20 -18.60 -16.04 1.56
N PRO A 21 -18.71 -14.75 1.17
CA PRO A 21 -17.88 -14.17 0.11
C PRO A 21 -16.38 -14.28 0.47
N PRO A 22 -15.46 -14.28 -0.51
CA PRO A 22 -14.03 -14.24 -0.24
C PRO A 22 -13.69 -13.06 0.66
N LYS A 23 -12.85 -13.26 1.68
CA LYS A 23 -12.41 -12.16 2.55
C LYS A 23 -11.72 -11.12 1.67
N GLU A 24 -12.07 -9.84 1.83
CA GLU A 24 -11.19 -8.79 1.33
C GLU A 24 -9.80 -9.07 1.93
N LYS A 25 -8.72 -8.90 1.16
CA LYS A 25 -7.37 -9.05 1.68
C LYS A 25 -7.08 -7.88 2.63
N THR A 26 -7.73 -7.89 3.79
CA THR A 26 -7.57 -6.90 4.84
C THR A 26 -6.27 -7.27 5.55
N GLU A 27 -5.28 -6.43 5.29
CA GLU A 27 -4.02 -6.33 6.01
C GLU A 27 -3.13 -7.58 5.92
N LYS A 28 -1.95 -7.40 5.31
CA LYS A 28 -0.86 -8.37 5.46
C LYS A 28 -0.58 -8.52 6.96
N THR A 29 -1.10 -9.55 7.59
CA THR A 29 -0.57 -10.08 8.84
C THR A 29 0.83 -10.61 8.52
N PHE A 30 1.80 -10.34 9.39
CA PHE A 30 3.14 -10.92 9.23
C PHE A 30 2.99 -12.44 9.14
N THR A 31 3.68 -13.05 8.19
CA THR A 31 3.76 -14.51 8.11
C THR A 31 4.54 -15.03 9.31
N GLU A 32 4.23 -16.25 9.75
CA GLU A 32 4.89 -16.91 10.89
C GLU A 32 6.42 -16.89 10.72
N ASP A 33 6.90 -17.07 9.48
CA ASP A 33 8.30 -16.97 9.08
C ASP A 33 8.93 -15.61 9.39
N GLU A 34 8.20 -14.50 9.23
CA GLU A 34 8.73 -13.16 9.52
C GLU A 34 8.85 -12.90 11.03
N ILE A 35 8.00 -13.52 11.84
CA ILE A 35 8.10 -13.47 13.31
C ILE A 35 9.32 -14.28 13.76
N VAL A 36 9.48 -15.51 13.24
CA VAL A 36 10.64 -16.37 13.53
C VAL A 36 11.95 -15.67 13.20
N ASN A 37 12.04 -15.01 12.05
CA ASN A 37 13.25 -14.27 11.66
C ASN A 37 13.61 -13.13 12.64
N ILE A 38 12.61 -12.43 13.20
CA ILE A 38 12.83 -11.35 14.19
C ILE A 38 13.34 -11.92 15.51
N VAL A 39 12.75 -13.04 15.96
CA VAL A 39 13.18 -13.73 17.17
C VAL A 39 14.62 -14.24 17.01
N GLU A 40 14.92 -14.95 15.91
CA GLU A 40 16.27 -15.48 15.66
C GLU A 40 17.34 -14.39 15.62
N SER A 41 17.03 -13.22 15.03
CA SER A 41 17.99 -12.11 14.98
C SER A 41 18.19 -11.43 16.35
N THR A 42 17.14 -11.36 17.17
CA THR A 42 17.23 -10.81 18.54
C THR A 42 18.08 -11.72 19.45
N VAL A 43 17.87 -13.04 19.34
CA VAL A 43 18.65 -14.06 20.05
C VAL A 43 20.13 -14.01 19.64
N GLN A 44 20.42 -13.89 18.34
CA GLN A 44 21.80 -13.79 17.84
C GLN A 44 22.54 -12.54 18.35
N GLU A 45 21.88 -11.37 18.40
CA GLU A 45 22.48 -10.16 18.96
C GLU A 45 22.87 -10.33 20.44
N LYS A 46 22.01 -10.97 21.24
CA LYS A 46 22.28 -11.21 22.68
C LYS A 46 23.36 -12.25 22.93
N LEU A 47 23.39 -13.33 22.14
CA LEU A 47 24.47 -14.32 22.17
C LEU A 47 25.85 -13.69 21.88
N SER A 48 25.88 -12.62 21.09
CA SER A 48 27.09 -11.86 20.81
C SER A 48 27.44 -10.78 21.85
N GLY A 49 26.50 -10.43 22.74
CA GLY A 49 26.62 -9.28 23.67
C GLY A 49 26.66 -9.60 25.17
N ASN A 50 26.29 -10.81 25.61
CA ASN A 50 26.29 -11.19 27.03
C ASN A 50 27.63 -11.81 27.47
N GLU A 51 28.18 -11.33 28.59
CA GLU A 51 29.41 -11.88 29.21
C GLU A 51 29.21 -13.23 29.89
N LYS A 52 27.95 -13.62 30.18
CA LYS A 52 27.59 -14.95 30.71
C LYS A 52 26.91 -15.76 29.61
N GLN A 53 27.32 -17.02 29.46
CA GLN A 53 26.67 -17.96 28.55
C GLN A 53 25.29 -18.30 29.10
N LEU A 54 24.29 -18.51 28.23
CA LEU A 54 22.91 -18.87 28.63
C LEU A 54 22.86 -20.07 29.58
N GLU A 55 23.88 -20.94 29.49
CA GLU A 55 24.07 -22.14 30.30
C GLU A 55 24.38 -21.85 31.78
N ASP A 56 24.83 -20.62 32.11
CA ASP A 56 25.24 -20.20 33.46
C ASP A 56 24.16 -19.43 34.22
N LEU A 57 22.98 -19.21 33.63
CA LEU A 57 21.87 -18.46 34.23
C LEU A 57 20.96 -19.36 35.07
N THR A 58 20.40 -18.80 36.14
CA THR A 58 19.38 -19.47 36.95
C THR A 58 18.01 -19.43 36.27
N LEU A 59 17.10 -20.32 36.66
CA LEU A 59 15.73 -20.38 36.12
C LEU A 59 14.98 -19.04 36.24
N GLU A 60 15.16 -18.32 37.35
CA GLU A 60 14.53 -17.02 37.61
C GLU A 60 15.12 -15.91 36.72
N GLU A 61 16.44 -15.91 36.50
CA GLU A 61 17.11 -14.99 35.57
C GLU A 61 16.75 -15.29 34.10
N LEU A 62 16.49 -16.55 33.75
CA LEU A 62 16.04 -16.95 32.41
C LEU A 62 14.61 -16.49 32.13
N GLU A 63 13.71 -16.59 33.13
CA GLU A 63 12.31 -16.14 33.03
C GLU A 63 12.22 -14.61 32.87
N GLU A 64 13.03 -13.85 33.63
CA GLU A 64 13.11 -12.38 33.49
C GLU A 64 13.67 -11.94 32.12
N LEU A 65 14.63 -12.69 31.58
CA LEU A 65 15.17 -12.43 30.24
C LEU A 65 14.18 -12.76 29.13
N GLU A 66 13.37 -13.82 29.30
CA GLU A 66 12.30 -14.20 28.38
C GLU A 66 11.24 -13.09 28.31
N ASP A 67 10.79 -12.56 29.46
CA ASP A 67 9.83 -11.45 29.51
C ASP A 67 10.38 -10.15 28.88
N GLU A 68 11.65 -9.80 29.11
CA GLU A 68 12.29 -8.64 28.47
C GLU A 68 12.49 -8.81 26.96
N GLU A 69 12.72 -10.04 26.50
CA GLU A 69 12.89 -10.37 25.09
C GLU A 69 11.56 -10.30 24.35
N ASP A 70 10.51 -10.87 24.93
CA ASP A 70 9.14 -10.79 24.43
C ASP A 70 8.68 -9.34 24.31
N GLU A 71 8.92 -8.49 25.31
CA GLU A 71 8.56 -7.07 25.25
C GLU A 71 9.29 -6.33 24.11
N ARG A 72 10.57 -6.65 23.89
CA ARG A 72 11.40 -6.04 22.84
C ARG A 72 10.95 -6.46 21.44
N VAL A 73 10.71 -7.76 21.23
CA VAL A 73 10.22 -8.29 19.96
C VAL A 73 8.85 -7.68 19.63
N LEU A 74 7.96 -7.56 20.62
CA LEU A 74 6.65 -6.91 20.44
C LEU A 74 6.77 -5.42 20.07
N LEU A 75 7.71 -4.70 20.70
CA LEU A 75 7.95 -3.29 20.43
C LEU A 75 8.52 -3.07 19.03
N GLU A 76 9.47 -3.90 18.60
CA GLU A 76 10.04 -3.84 17.25
C GLU A 76 8.99 -4.18 16.19
N TYR A 77 8.15 -5.18 16.44
CA TYR A 77 7.01 -5.50 15.59
C TYR A 77 6.06 -4.30 15.44
N ARG A 78 5.67 -3.68 16.56
CA ARG A 78 4.81 -2.49 16.54
C ARG A 78 5.45 -1.35 15.75
N ARG A 79 6.76 -1.15 15.89
CA ARG A 79 7.52 -0.14 15.15
C ARG A 79 7.55 -0.42 13.65
N LYS A 80 7.84 -1.66 13.24
CA LYS A 80 7.83 -2.09 11.82
C LYS A 80 6.45 -1.88 11.19
N ARG A 81 5.38 -2.33 11.86
CA ARG A 81 4.00 -2.15 11.39
C ARG A 81 3.61 -0.69 11.25
N MET A 82 3.93 0.14 12.26
CA MET A 82 3.68 1.58 12.19
C MET A 82 4.44 2.23 11.03
N ALA A 83 5.68 1.81 10.75
CA ALA A 83 6.46 2.32 9.62
C ALA A 83 5.85 1.95 8.27
N GLU A 84 5.35 0.73 8.10
CA GLU A 84 4.65 0.28 6.89
C GLU A 84 3.36 1.06 6.64
N ILE A 85 2.52 1.18 7.68
CA ILE A 85 1.27 1.96 7.60
C ILE A 85 1.57 3.41 7.24
N ASN A 86 2.58 4.00 7.87
CA ASN A 86 3.01 5.36 7.57
C ASN A 86 3.53 5.49 6.13
N ALA A 87 4.29 4.51 5.62
CA ALA A 87 4.76 4.51 4.24
C ALA A 87 3.60 4.44 3.23
N ILE A 88 2.56 3.65 3.50
CA ILE A 88 1.35 3.57 2.67
C ILE A 88 0.54 4.86 2.73
N ALA A 89 0.39 5.43 3.93
CA ALA A 89 -0.28 6.71 4.13
C ALA A 89 0.44 7.86 3.40
N GLN A 90 1.77 7.89 3.46
CA GLN A 90 2.61 8.85 2.74
C GLN A 90 2.53 8.70 1.22
N LYS A 91 2.22 7.51 0.70
CA LYS A 91 1.98 7.32 -0.73
C LYS A 91 0.57 7.78 -1.13
N SER A 92 -0.39 7.72 -0.22
CA SER A 92 -1.80 8.08 -0.44
C SER A 92 -2.06 9.60 -0.46
N LYS A 93 -1.33 10.33 -1.32
CA LYS A 93 -1.34 11.81 -1.41
C LYS A 93 -2.33 12.39 -2.42
N TYR A 94 -2.89 11.55 -3.28
CA TYR A 94 -3.84 11.95 -4.33
C TYR A 94 -5.27 11.55 -3.94
N GLY A 95 -6.22 11.78 -4.83
CA GLY A 95 -7.64 11.51 -4.56
C GLY A 95 -8.60 12.09 -5.58
N ASP A 96 -8.10 12.96 -6.46
CA ASP A 96 -8.87 13.67 -7.46
C ASP A 96 -8.17 13.65 -8.84
N VAL A 97 -8.94 14.00 -9.89
CA VAL A 97 -8.41 14.16 -11.24
C VAL A 97 -8.16 15.63 -11.50
N ARG A 98 -6.89 16.01 -11.70
CA ARG A 98 -6.52 17.41 -11.98
C ARG A 98 -6.38 17.68 -13.47
N GLU A 99 -6.83 18.86 -13.89
CA GLU A 99 -6.62 19.34 -15.23
C GLU A 99 -5.27 20.07 -15.34
N ILE A 100 -4.51 19.79 -16.40
CA ILE A 100 -3.18 20.37 -16.61
C ILE A 100 -3.07 21.05 -17.98
N SER A 101 -2.21 22.06 -18.07
CA SER A 101 -1.78 22.65 -19.34
C SER A 101 -0.55 21.93 -19.91
N ALA A 102 -0.08 22.33 -21.10
CA ALA A 102 1.21 21.88 -21.63
C ALA A 102 2.38 22.30 -20.75
N ASP A 103 2.34 23.51 -20.18
CA ASP A 103 3.42 24.03 -19.34
C ASP A 103 3.56 23.23 -18.03
N ASP A 104 2.44 22.74 -17.51
CA ASP A 104 2.40 21.90 -16.32
C ASP A 104 2.89 20.47 -16.58
N TYR A 105 2.95 20.02 -17.84
CA TYR A 105 3.22 18.62 -18.19
C TYR A 105 4.53 18.11 -17.58
N VAL A 106 5.61 18.89 -17.73
CA VAL A 106 6.94 18.47 -17.26
C VAL A 106 6.95 18.31 -15.75
N GLU A 107 6.34 19.25 -15.02
CA GLU A 107 6.30 19.21 -13.57
C GLU A 107 5.35 18.12 -13.05
N GLN A 108 4.19 17.99 -13.67
CA GLN A 108 3.14 17.09 -13.18
C GLN A 108 3.32 15.64 -13.61
N VAL A 109 3.93 15.38 -14.77
CA VAL A 109 4.13 14.04 -15.34
C VAL A 109 5.58 13.59 -15.15
N ASN A 110 6.54 14.32 -15.75
CA ASN A 110 7.94 13.88 -15.76
C ASN A 110 8.63 14.01 -14.39
N LYS A 111 8.15 14.91 -13.52
CA LYS A 111 8.70 15.17 -12.19
C LYS A 111 7.72 14.83 -11.06
N ALA A 112 6.80 13.90 -11.28
CA ALA A 112 5.83 13.50 -10.27
C ALA A 112 6.48 12.94 -8.98
N GLY A 113 7.69 12.41 -9.09
CA GLY A 113 8.47 11.83 -7.99
C GLY A 113 8.60 10.31 -8.10
N ASP A 114 9.57 9.75 -7.40
CA ASP A 114 9.86 8.31 -7.47
C ASP A 114 8.73 7.47 -6.85
N GLY A 115 8.36 6.39 -7.54
CA GLY A 115 7.32 5.47 -7.09
C GLY A 115 5.89 6.01 -7.21
N ILE A 116 5.68 7.12 -7.92
CA ILE A 116 4.37 7.69 -8.22
C ILE A 116 3.99 7.39 -9.67
N TRP A 117 2.92 6.62 -9.84
CA TRP A 117 2.32 6.36 -11.14
C TRP A 117 1.47 7.56 -11.58
N VAL A 118 1.60 7.96 -12.84
CA VAL A 118 0.82 9.07 -13.42
C VAL A 118 -0.03 8.56 -14.57
N VAL A 119 -1.34 8.74 -14.44
CA VAL A 119 -2.32 8.43 -15.50
C VAL A 119 -2.81 9.74 -16.10
N LEU A 120 -2.47 10.00 -17.36
CA LEU A 120 -2.87 11.20 -18.10
C LEU A 120 -3.90 10.86 -19.19
N HIS A 121 -5.08 11.46 -19.10
CA HIS A 121 -6.10 11.38 -20.13
C HIS A 121 -6.08 12.61 -21.04
N LEU A 122 -5.71 12.42 -22.31
CA LEU A 122 -5.91 13.42 -23.35
C LEU A 122 -7.31 13.29 -23.92
N TYR A 123 -8.05 14.39 -23.86
CA TYR A 123 -9.46 14.39 -24.21
C TYR A 123 -9.81 15.56 -25.14
N LYS A 124 -10.99 15.52 -25.76
CA LYS A 124 -11.56 16.65 -26.48
C LYS A 124 -12.99 16.92 -26.02
N PRO A 125 -13.34 18.17 -25.65
CA PRO A 125 -14.71 18.53 -25.33
C PRO A 125 -15.67 18.19 -26.48
N GLY A 126 -16.87 17.71 -26.15
CA GLY A 126 -17.89 17.34 -27.13
C GLY A 126 -17.84 15.90 -27.63
N ILE A 127 -16.78 15.13 -27.31
CA ILE A 127 -16.73 13.69 -27.62
C ILE A 127 -17.31 12.89 -26.43
N PRO A 128 -18.41 12.13 -26.60
CA PRO A 128 -19.07 11.42 -25.49
C PRO A 128 -18.15 10.44 -24.74
N TYR A 129 -17.30 9.72 -25.47
CA TYR A 129 -16.35 8.77 -24.86
C TYR A 129 -15.31 9.45 -23.96
N CYS A 130 -14.88 10.67 -24.31
CA CYS A 130 -14.00 11.47 -23.45
C CYS A 130 -14.69 11.83 -22.12
N THR A 131 -15.96 12.23 -22.18
CA THR A 131 -16.76 12.54 -20.98
C THR A 131 -16.92 11.31 -20.09
N LEU A 132 -17.20 10.14 -20.69
CA LEU A 132 -17.34 8.88 -19.96
C LEU A 132 -16.05 8.48 -19.23
N ILE A 133 -14.90 8.56 -19.91
CA ILE A 133 -13.60 8.26 -19.28
C ILE A 133 -13.30 9.22 -18.14
N ASN A 134 -13.57 10.52 -18.31
CA ASN A 134 -13.41 11.49 -17.23
C ASN A 134 -14.25 11.14 -15.98
N GLN A 135 -15.48 10.63 -16.15
CA GLN A 135 -16.30 10.18 -15.03
C GLN A 135 -15.67 8.97 -14.32
N HIS A 136 -15.20 7.97 -15.07
CA HIS A 136 -14.54 6.80 -14.48
C HIS A 136 -13.23 7.16 -13.78
N LEU A 137 -12.41 8.05 -14.33
CA LEU A 137 -11.17 8.48 -13.69
C LEU A 137 -11.42 9.19 -12.36
N ASN A 138 -12.51 9.96 -12.23
CA ASN A 138 -12.88 10.56 -10.94
C ASN A 138 -13.19 9.50 -9.88
N LEU A 139 -13.89 8.42 -10.25
CA LEU A 139 -14.16 7.31 -9.33
C LEU A 139 -12.87 6.56 -8.95
N LEU A 140 -11.97 6.37 -9.91
CA LEU A 140 -10.70 5.68 -9.68
C LEU A 140 -9.75 6.51 -8.81
N ALA A 141 -9.70 7.83 -8.99
CA ALA A 141 -8.83 8.70 -8.21
C ALA A 141 -9.14 8.63 -6.71
N VAL A 142 -10.42 8.56 -6.33
CA VAL A 142 -10.84 8.40 -4.93
C VAL A 142 -10.37 7.07 -4.34
N LYS A 143 -10.40 6.00 -5.15
CA LYS A 143 -10.01 4.65 -4.73
C LYS A 143 -8.50 4.45 -4.69
N PHE A 144 -7.75 5.06 -5.61
CA PHE A 144 -6.33 4.86 -5.80
C PHE A 144 -5.53 6.12 -5.48
N LYS A 145 -5.50 6.47 -4.18
CA LYS A 145 -4.84 7.69 -3.67
C LYS A 145 -3.32 7.71 -3.83
N ALA A 146 -2.70 6.59 -4.17
CA ALA A 146 -1.27 6.51 -4.47
C ALA A 146 -0.93 6.83 -5.94
N THR A 147 -1.94 6.95 -6.80
CA THR A 147 -1.78 7.21 -8.23
C THR A 147 -2.26 8.60 -8.55
N LYS A 148 -1.50 9.31 -9.38
CA LYS A 148 -1.81 10.66 -9.81
C LYS A 148 -2.63 10.61 -11.09
N PHE A 149 -3.89 11.04 -11.01
CA PHE A 149 -4.76 11.12 -12.18
C PHE A 149 -4.82 12.54 -12.72
N LEU A 150 -4.53 12.69 -14.01
CA LEU A 150 -4.49 13.96 -14.72
C LEU A 150 -5.34 13.89 -16.00
N LYS A 151 -5.83 15.03 -16.43
CA LYS A 151 -6.49 15.18 -17.72
C LYS A 151 -6.03 16.47 -18.41
N SER A 152 -6.04 16.49 -19.74
CA SER A 152 -5.79 17.71 -20.49
C SER A 152 -6.51 17.69 -21.83
N VAL A 153 -6.89 18.86 -22.32
CA VAL A 153 -7.38 19.00 -23.70
C VAL A 153 -6.23 18.62 -24.64
N SER A 154 -6.48 17.62 -25.47
CA SER A 154 -5.51 17.00 -26.38
C SER A 154 -4.68 18.02 -27.18
N THR A 155 -5.34 19.00 -27.80
CA THR A 155 -4.68 20.05 -28.58
C THR A 155 -3.91 21.08 -27.75
N THR A 156 -4.28 21.24 -26.48
CA THR A 156 -3.57 22.14 -25.55
C THR A 156 -2.30 21.48 -25.02
N CYS A 157 -2.34 20.17 -24.76
CA CYS A 157 -1.20 19.42 -24.27
C CYS A 157 -0.21 19.05 -25.38
N ILE A 158 -0.73 18.62 -26.54
CA ILE A 158 0.07 18.25 -27.71
C ILE A 158 -0.47 19.01 -28.93
N PRO A 159 0.31 19.94 -29.51
CA PRO A 159 -0.09 20.67 -30.70
C PRO A 159 -0.47 19.71 -31.84
N ASN A 160 -1.60 19.99 -32.50
CA ASN A 160 -2.13 19.21 -33.62
C ASN A 160 -2.43 17.72 -33.31
N TYR A 161 -2.74 17.39 -32.06
CA TYR A 161 -3.16 16.03 -31.71
C TYR A 161 -4.45 15.63 -32.46
N PRO A 162 -4.48 14.49 -33.19
CA PRO A 162 -5.63 14.12 -34.00
C PRO A 162 -6.87 13.73 -33.18
N ASP A 163 -8.04 14.29 -33.52
CA ASP A 163 -9.32 13.99 -32.86
C ASP A 163 -9.69 12.50 -32.90
N LYS A 164 -9.29 11.78 -33.96
CA LYS A 164 -9.55 10.34 -34.09
C LYS A 164 -8.83 9.49 -33.05
N ASN A 165 -7.81 10.06 -32.38
CA ASN A 165 -7.00 9.35 -31.39
C ASN A 165 -7.56 9.52 -29.97
N VAL A 166 -8.43 10.50 -29.74
CA VAL A 166 -9.05 10.69 -28.42
C VAL A 166 -10.31 9.83 -28.26
N PRO A 167 -10.60 9.33 -27.04
CA PRO A 167 -9.83 9.53 -25.81
C PRO A 167 -8.52 8.72 -25.80
N THR A 168 -7.45 9.31 -25.27
CA THR A 168 -6.14 8.65 -25.14
C THR A 168 -5.70 8.65 -23.69
N ILE A 169 -5.19 7.52 -23.21
CA ILE A 169 -4.63 7.40 -21.86
C ILE A 169 -3.14 7.08 -21.98
N PHE A 170 -2.31 7.87 -21.31
CA PHE A 170 -0.90 7.59 -21.07
C PHE A 170 -0.71 7.19 -19.61
N VAL A 171 0.19 6.23 -19.38
CA VAL A 171 0.59 5.78 -18.05
C VAL A 171 2.10 5.89 -17.96
N TYR A 172 2.59 6.64 -16.97
CA TYR A 172 3.99 6.87 -16.66
C TYR A 172 4.34 6.29 -15.29
#